data_AF-A0AAE8LSG1-F1
#
_entry.id   AF-A0AAE8LSG1-F1
#
_cell.length_a   1.000
_cell.length_b   1.000
_cell.length_c   1.000
_cell.angle_alpha   90.00
_cell.angle_beta   90.00
_cell.angle_gamma   90.00
#
_symmetry.space_group_name_H-M   'P 1'
#
loop_
_entity.id
_entity.type
_entity.pdbx_description
1 polymer ?
#
loop_
_entity_poly.entity_id
_entity_poly.type
_entity_poly.pdbx_seq_one_letter_code
_entity_poly.pdbx_strand_id
1 'polypeptide(L)'
;MTPAERARQIDKDEFDAECAAIRQRAYSLLGIQTQREARVERWVNREEPKAVYKPFIIKRQAVRERPRGPQIHTVHGVSLTSRQWAERLGISTNAMAQRVHRHGSVIAAILKHIDLNGPGVVSDFERSKGTGAGSTLQETPNITFSGKAENA
;
A
#
# COMPACT_ATOMS: atom_id res chain seq x y z
N MET A 1 61.48 9.11 -2.72
CA MET A 1 60.67 7.89 -2.68
C MET A 1 61.50 6.79 -2.08
N THR A 2 61.08 6.27 -0.93
CA THR A 2 61.81 5.20 -0.23
C THR A 2 61.51 3.84 -0.86
N PRO A 3 62.38 2.82 -0.69
CA PRO A 3 62.09 1.46 -1.15
C PRO A 3 60.75 0.92 -0.62
N ALA A 4 60.38 1.27 0.62
CA ALA A 4 59.11 0.88 1.22
C ALA A 4 57.90 1.58 0.55
N GLU A 5 58.02 2.85 0.18
CA GLU A 5 56.99 3.56 -0.59
C GLU A 5 56.82 2.97 -1.98
N ARG A 6 57.93 2.50 -2.60
CA ARG A 6 57.88 1.85 -3.91
C ARG A 6 57.13 0.54 -3.88
N ALA A 7 57.35 -0.29 -2.87
CA ALA A 7 56.58 -1.53 -2.70
C ALA A 7 55.08 -1.24 -2.57
N ARG A 8 54.69 -0.26 -1.73
CA ARG A 8 53.28 0.12 -1.56
C ARG A 8 52.64 0.65 -2.83
N GLN A 9 53.39 1.40 -3.64
CA GLN A 9 52.88 1.90 -4.92
C GLN A 9 52.64 0.75 -5.89
N ILE A 10 53.56 -0.21 -5.97
CA ILE A 10 53.41 -1.40 -6.81
C ILE A 10 52.18 -2.21 -6.38
N ASP A 11 52.02 -2.49 -5.08
CA ASP A 11 50.85 -3.22 -4.58
C ASP A 11 49.52 -2.53 -4.94
N LYS A 12 49.49 -1.21 -4.84
CA LYS A 12 48.32 -0.41 -5.19
C LYS A 12 48.02 -0.49 -6.70
N ASP A 13 49.06 -0.35 -7.51
CA ASP A 13 48.92 -0.38 -8.98
C ASP A 13 48.48 -1.79 -9.45
N GLU A 14 49.02 -2.85 -8.85
CA GLU A 14 48.62 -4.24 -9.10
C GLU A 14 47.16 -4.48 -8.71
N PHE A 15 46.75 -4.02 -7.51
CA PHE A 15 45.37 -4.15 -7.05
C PHE A 15 44.38 -3.40 -7.95
N ASP A 16 44.72 -2.17 -8.35
CA ASP A 16 43.89 -1.35 -9.25
C ASP A 16 43.77 -2.02 -10.64
N ALA A 17 44.84 -2.64 -11.14
CA ALA A 17 44.85 -3.39 -12.39
C ALA A 17 43.96 -4.65 -12.32
N GLU A 18 44.05 -5.43 -11.24
CA GLU A 18 43.20 -6.61 -11.03
C GLU A 18 41.72 -6.23 -10.95
N CYS A 19 41.40 -5.19 -10.18
CA CYS A 19 40.05 -4.66 -10.06
C CYS A 19 39.51 -4.13 -11.40
N ALA A 20 40.36 -3.50 -12.22
CA ALA A 20 39.99 -3.12 -13.59
C ALA A 20 39.69 -4.36 -14.45
N ALA A 21 40.53 -5.40 -14.40
CA ALA A 21 40.34 -6.63 -15.17
C ALA A 21 39.06 -7.39 -14.77
N ILE A 22 38.76 -7.50 -13.48
CA ILE A 22 37.53 -8.15 -12.98
C ILE A 22 36.29 -7.39 -13.48
N ARG A 23 36.29 -6.05 -13.44
CA ARG A 23 35.20 -5.24 -14.00
C ARG A 23 34.99 -5.48 -15.48
N GLN A 24 36.06 -5.53 -16.28
CA GLN A 24 35.96 -5.82 -17.71
C GLN A 24 35.36 -7.21 -17.99
N ARG A 25 35.79 -8.23 -17.24
CA ARG A 25 35.21 -9.59 -17.34
C ARG A 25 33.71 -9.59 -16.99
N ALA A 26 33.33 -8.89 -15.93
CA ALA A 26 31.92 -8.78 -15.54
C ALA A 26 31.05 -8.10 -16.61
N TYR A 27 31.54 -7.00 -17.21
CA TYR A 27 30.81 -6.34 -18.30
C TYR A 27 30.69 -7.22 -19.55
N SER A 28 31.75 -7.95 -19.90
CA SER A 28 31.72 -8.90 -21.00
C SER A 28 30.67 -10.01 -20.79
N LEU A 29 30.54 -10.53 -19.57
CA LEU A 29 29.56 -11.59 -19.27
C LEU A 29 28.12 -11.07 -19.32
N LEU A 30 27.90 -9.83 -18.89
CA LEU A 30 26.56 -9.24 -18.86
C LEU A 30 26.09 -8.71 -20.22
N GLY A 31 26.94 -8.74 -21.26
CA GLY A 31 26.64 -8.13 -22.56
C GLY A 31 26.43 -6.61 -22.49
N ILE A 32 26.83 -6.00 -21.37
CA ILE A 32 26.73 -4.56 -21.17
C ILE A 32 27.92 -3.95 -21.87
N GLN A 33 27.68 -3.44 -23.07
CA GLN A 33 28.68 -2.63 -23.76
C GLN A 33 28.97 -1.42 -22.86
N THR A 34 30.25 -1.20 -22.52
CA THR A 34 30.75 -0.01 -21.81
C THR A 34 30.66 1.23 -22.70
N GLN A 35 29.52 1.42 -23.38
CA GLN A 35 29.12 2.74 -23.79
C GLN A 35 28.86 3.47 -22.48
N ARG A 36 29.85 4.20 -22.00
CA ARG A 36 29.64 5.23 -20.99
C ARG A 36 28.57 6.11 -21.60
N GLU A 37 27.31 5.89 -21.18
CA GLU A 37 26.17 6.41 -21.92
C GLU A 37 26.44 7.89 -22.13
N ALA A 38 26.35 8.38 -23.36
CA ALA A 38 26.60 9.80 -23.63
C ALA A 38 25.74 10.70 -22.71
N ARG A 39 24.64 10.15 -22.18
CA ARG A 39 23.82 10.72 -21.11
C ARG A 39 24.57 10.88 -19.78
N VAL A 40 25.28 9.86 -19.30
CA VAL A 40 26.08 9.89 -18.07
C VAL A 40 27.24 10.87 -18.21
N GLU A 41 27.95 10.89 -19.34
CA GLU A 41 29.03 11.86 -19.56
C GLU A 41 28.52 13.30 -19.57
N ARG A 42 27.37 13.56 -20.22
CA ARG A 42 26.70 14.86 -20.15
C ARG A 42 26.30 15.25 -18.74
N TRP A 43 25.93 14.30 -17.88
CA TRP A 43 25.57 14.57 -16.49
C TRP A 43 26.79 14.88 -15.63
N VAL A 44 27.87 14.09 -15.76
CA VAL A 44 29.10 14.26 -14.99
C VAL A 44 29.81 15.57 -15.35
N ASN A 45 29.81 15.93 -16.64
CA ASN A 45 30.46 17.13 -17.14
C ASN A 45 29.53 18.35 -17.20
N ARG A 46 28.32 18.25 -16.64
CA ARG A 46 27.41 19.39 -16.60
C ARG A 46 27.94 20.41 -15.60
N GLU A 47 28.17 21.65 -16.03
CA GLU A 47 28.38 22.75 -15.10
C GLU A 47 27.16 22.87 -14.19
N GLU A 48 27.39 22.84 -12.87
CA GLU A 48 26.32 22.96 -11.89
C GLU A 48 25.56 24.27 -12.17
N PRO A 49 24.24 24.20 -12.45
CA PRO A 49 23.48 25.41 -12.71
C PRO A 49 23.56 26.28 -11.46
N LYS A 50 24.03 27.53 -11.61
CA LYS A 50 24.05 28.51 -10.52
C LYS A 50 22.65 28.60 -9.94
N ALA A 51 22.47 28.10 -8.72
CA ALA A 51 21.18 28.07 -8.06
C ALA A 51 20.73 29.51 -7.78
N VAL A 52 19.89 30.06 -8.66
CA VAL A 52 19.22 31.34 -8.40
C VAL A 52 18.08 31.05 -7.45
N TYR A 53 18.33 31.27 -6.15
CA TYR A 53 17.28 31.18 -5.15
C TYR A 53 16.24 32.27 -5.41
N LYS A 54 15.10 31.86 -5.98
CA LYS A 54 13.90 32.68 -6.02
C LYS A 54 13.11 32.35 -4.75
N PRO A 55 13.02 33.24 -3.76
CA PRO A 55 12.18 32.97 -2.61
C PRO A 55 10.77 32.66 -3.11
N PHE A 56 10.27 31.48 -2.77
CA PHE A 56 8.90 31.10 -3.09
C PHE A 56 7.98 31.94 -2.20
N ILE A 57 7.61 33.12 -2.69
CA ILE A 57 6.59 33.94 -2.05
C ILE A 57 5.28 33.17 -2.25
N ILE A 58 4.88 32.41 -1.24
CA ILE A 58 3.54 31.83 -1.16
C ILE A 58 2.59 33.03 -1.15
N LYS A 59 2.07 33.40 -2.33
CA LYS A 59 0.95 34.33 -2.42
C LYS A 59 -0.19 33.62 -1.69
N ARG A 60 -0.44 34.01 -0.44
CA ARG A 60 -1.64 33.60 0.30
C ARG A 60 -2.80 34.07 -0.56
N GLN A 61 -3.37 33.15 -1.33
CA GLN A 61 -4.62 33.43 -2.02
C GLN A 61 -5.60 33.87 -0.95
N ALA A 62 -6.25 35.02 -1.15
CA ALA A 62 -7.29 35.49 -0.25
C ALA A 62 -8.22 34.31 0.03
N VAL A 63 -8.29 33.89 1.29
CA VAL A 63 -9.13 32.76 1.70
C VAL A 63 -10.53 33.17 1.31
N ARG A 64 -11.05 32.60 0.21
CA ARG A 64 -12.44 32.81 -0.18
C ARG A 64 -13.26 32.40 1.02
N GLU A 65 -13.99 33.36 1.59
CA GLU A 65 -14.90 33.10 2.70
C GLU A 65 -15.95 32.11 2.19
N ARG A 66 -15.70 30.82 2.41
CA ARG A 66 -16.73 29.82 2.19
C ARG A 66 -17.83 30.14 3.20
N PRO A 67 -19.10 30.21 2.79
CA PRO A 67 -20.19 30.43 3.73
C PRO A 67 -20.08 29.38 4.83
N ARG A 68 -19.79 29.83 6.06
CA ARG A 68 -19.52 28.96 7.24
C ARG A 68 -20.81 28.35 7.81
N GLY A 69 -21.85 28.24 6.99
CA GLY A 69 -23.10 27.62 7.38
C GLY A 69 -22.99 26.09 7.33
N PRO A 70 -23.60 25.35 8.27
CA PRO A 70 -23.72 23.91 8.14
C PRO A 70 -24.54 23.58 6.89
N GLN A 71 -23.95 22.81 5.98
CA GLN A 71 -24.63 22.37 4.77
C GLN A 71 -25.71 21.35 5.12
N ILE A 72 -26.94 21.62 4.67
CA ILE A 72 -28.09 20.73 4.85
C ILE A 72 -28.17 19.79 3.65
N HIS A 73 -28.39 18.50 3.93
CA HIS A 73 -28.51 17.45 2.93
C HIS A 73 -29.86 16.75 3.08
N THR A 74 -30.63 16.74 1.99
CA THR A 74 -31.96 16.11 1.93
C THR A 74 -31.85 14.69 1.39
N VAL A 75 -32.30 13.70 2.15
CA VAL A 75 -32.36 12.28 1.76
C VAL A 75 -33.70 11.71 2.19
N HIS A 76 -34.45 11.06 1.29
CA HIS A 76 -35.80 10.53 1.54
C HIS A 76 -36.76 11.53 2.21
N GLY A 77 -36.74 12.80 1.78
CA GLY A 77 -37.60 13.86 2.33
C GLY A 77 -37.17 14.42 3.69
N VAL A 78 -36.09 13.90 4.28
CA VAL A 78 -35.52 14.40 5.54
C VAL A 78 -34.31 15.28 5.25
N SER A 79 -34.34 16.52 5.73
CA SER A 79 -33.26 17.50 5.55
C SER A 79 -32.47 17.67 6.84
N LEU A 80 -31.24 17.14 6.88
CA LEU A 80 -30.37 17.17 8.06
C LEU A 80 -28.94 17.55 7.69
N THR A 81 -28.19 18.06 8.65
CA THR A 81 -26.75 18.31 8.51
C THR A 81 -25.97 17.00 8.50
N SER A 82 -24.73 17.00 7.99
CA SER A 82 -23.87 15.80 8.03
C SER A 82 -23.66 15.24 9.44
N ARG A 83 -23.66 16.10 10.48
CA ARG A 83 -23.54 15.68 11.88
C ARG A 83 -24.79 14.96 12.36
N GLN A 84 -25.96 15.53 12.08
CA GLN A 84 -27.25 14.91 12.44
C GLN A 84 -27.47 13.58 11.71
N TRP A 85 -27.01 13.46 10.46
CA TRP A 85 -27.02 12.19 9.74
C TRP A 85 -26.10 11.14 10.41
N ALA A 86 -24.94 11.55 10.92
CA ALA A 86 -24.05 10.64 11.64
C ALA A 86 -24.71 10.12 12.93
N GLU A 87 -25.32 11.01 13.70
CA GLU A 87 -26.08 10.67 14.91
C GLU A 87 -27.26 9.75 14.60
N ARG A 88 -28.04 10.04 13.54
CA ARG A 88 -29.18 9.21 13.11
C ARG A 88 -28.78 7.80 12.64
N LEU A 89 -27.60 7.66 12.05
CA LEU A 89 -27.06 6.38 11.58
C LEU A 89 -26.25 5.63 12.65
N GLY A 90 -26.08 6.20 13.85
CA GLY A 90 -25.29 5.58 14.92
C GLY A 90 -23.79 5.50 14.63
N ILE A 91 -23.25 6.42 13.82
CA ILE A 91 -21.82 6.47 13.48
C ILE A 91 -21.16 7.77 13.96
N SER A 92 -19.85 7.76 14.17
CA SER A 92 -19.12 8.99 14.50
C SER A 92 -19.11 9.98 13.33
N THR A 93 -19.03 11.28 13.64
CA THR A 93 -18.92 12.35 12.64
C THR A 93 -17.68 12.18 11.75
N ASN A 94 -16.57 11.68 12.30
CA ASN A 94 -15.37 11.36 11.54
C ASN A 94 -15.60 10.20 10.56
N ALA A 95 -16.28 9.13 11.00
CA ALA A 95 -16.65 8.02 10.12
C ALA A 95 -17.56 8.50 8.97
N MET A 96 -18.50 9.39 9.25
CA MET A 96 -19.30 10.04 8.22
C MET A 96 -18.44 10.84 7.24
N ALA A 97 -17.52 11.67 7.73
CA ALA A 97 -16.61 12.45 6.87
C ALA A 97 -15.74 11.57 5.96
N GLN A 98 -15.22 10.46 6.49
CA GLN A 98 -14.47 9.48 5.69
C GLN A 98 -15.33 8.82 4.61
N ARG A 99 -16.59 8.49 4.92
CA ARG A 99 -17.52 7.95 3.92
C ARG A 99 -17.86 8.98 2.84
N VAL A 100 -18.05 10.23 3.21
CA VAL A 100 -18.23 11.34 2.25
C VAL A 100 -17.00 11.47 1.34
N HIS A 101 -15.80 11.37 1.89
CA HIS A 101 -14.58 11.41 1.10
C HIS A 101 -14.49 10.22 0.12
N ARG A 102 -14.83 9.00 0.56
CA ARG A 102 -14.81 7.79 -0.28
C ARG A 102 -15.89 7.79 -1.37
N HIS A 103 -17.07 8.32 -1.08
CA HIS A 103 -18.23 8.27 -1.97
C HIS A 103 -18.54 9.61 -2.67
N GLY A 104 -17.73 10.64 -2.42
CA GLY A 104 -17.83 11.97 -3.03
C GLY A 104 -18.95 12.86 -2.49
N SER A 105 -19.96 12.34 -1.80
CA SER A 105 -21.07 13.14 -1.24
C SER A 105 -21.73 12.52 0.00
N VAL A 106 -22.40 13.37 0.78
CA VAL A 106 -23.20 12.95 1.96
C VAL A 106 -24.37 12.05 1.56
N ILE A 107 -25.06 12.37 0.46
CA ILE A 107 -26.19 11.59 -0.02
C ILE A 107 -25.74 10.17 -0.43
N ALA A 108 -24.66 10.05 -1.20
CA ALA A 108 -24.10 8.75 -1.59
C ALA A 108 -23.63 7.93 -0.37
N ALA A 109 -23.01 8.59 0.62
CA ALA A 109 -22.58 7.94 1.85
C ALA A 109 -23.75 7.38 2.67
N ILE A 110 -24.88 8.10 2.74
CA ILE A 110 -26.09 7.66 3.44
C ILE A 110 -26.74 6.48 2.72
N LEU A 111 -26.96 6.59 1.40
CA LEU A 111 -27.55 5.51 0.59
C LEU A 111 -26.75 4.22 0.70
N LYS A 112 -25.41 4.31 0.58
CA LYS A 112 -24.54 3.13 0.74
C LYS A 112 -24.60 2.54 2.14
N HIS A 113 -24.76 3.35 3.18
CA HIS A 113 -24.88 2.80 4.52
C HIS A 113 -26.20 2.05 4.72
N ILE A 114 -27.30 2.56 4.15
CA ILE A 114 -28.61 1.90 4.19
C ILE A 114 -28.55 0.59 3.39
N ASP A 115 -27.95 0.60 2.20
CA ASP A 115 -27.79 -0.60 1.36
C ASP A 115 -26.92 -1.68 2.03
N LEU A 116 -25.81 -1.28 2.66
CA LEU A 116 -24.91 -2.21 3.36
C LEU A 116 -25.51 -2.76 4.66
N ASN A 117 -26.40 -1.99 5.30
CA ASN A 117 -27.19 -2.42 6.45
C ASN A 117 -28.55 -3.01 6.04
N GLY A 118 -28.74 -3.39 4.76
CA GLY A 118 -29.85 -4.24 4.36
C GLY A 118 -29.89 -5.51 5.23
N PRO A 119 -31.03 -6.22 5.33
CA PRO A 119 -31.23 -7.34 6.25
C PRO A 119 -30.29 -8.52 5.95
N GLY A 120 -29.06 -8.40 6.40
CA GLY A 120 -27.99 -9.37 6.36
C GLY A 120 -27.38 -9.36 7.75
N VAL A 121 -27.75 -10.40 8.51
CA VAL A 121 -27.13 -10.84 9.77
C VAL A 121 -26.49 -9.72 10.60
N VAL A 122 -27.27 -9.19 11.55
CA VAL A 122 -26.79 -8.26 12.58
C VAL A 122 -25.47 -8.79 13.14
N SER A 123 -24.42 -7.97 13.11
CA SER A 123 -23.09 -8.33 13.64
C SER A 123 -23.08 -8.47 15.18
N ASP A 124 -24.22 -8.16 15.82
CA ASP A 124 -24.51 -8.33 17.25
C ASP A 124 -25.06 -9.72 17.60
N PHE A 125 -24.93 -10.71 16.71
CA PHE A 125 -24.88 -12.09 17.22
C PHE A 125 -23.65 -12.19 18.12
N GLU A 126 -23.88 -12.08 19.43
CA GLU A 126 -22.94 -12.55 20.45
C GLU A 126 -22.30 -13.85 19.93
N ARG A 127 -20.98 -13.95 19.94
CA ARG A 127 -20.25 -15.18 19.60
C ARG A 127 -20.66 -16.38 20.48
N SER A 128 -21.53 -16.20 21.46
CA SER A 128 -21.95 -17.17 22.48
C SER A 128 -23.39 -17.66 22.29
N LYS A 129 -23.69 -18.26 21.14
CA LYS A 129 -24.57 -19.44 21.16
C LYS A 129 -24.27 -20.26 19.93
N GLY A 130 -23.45 -21.29 20.14
CA GLY A 130 -23.03 -22.22 19.11
C GLY A 130 -24.21 -22.60 18.24
N THR A 131 -24.08 -22.36 16.95
CA THR A 131 -24.85 -23.11 15.96
C THR A 131 -24.49 -24.56 16.22
N GLY A 132 -25.44 -25.30 16.82
CA GLY A 132 -25.36 -26.73 17.06
C GLY A 132 -25.34 -27.50 15.74
N ALA A 133 -24.31 -27.25 14.93
CA ALA A 133 -24.01 -27.96 13.71
C ALA A 133 -23.03 -29.08 14.07
N GLY A 134 -23.62 -30.16 14.58
CA GLY A 134 -23.08 -31.51 14.38
C GLY A 134 -21.82 -31.86 15.16
N SER A 135 -21.95 -32.02 16.49
CA SER A 135 -21.24 -33.12 17.14
C SER A 135 -21.84 -34.42 16.63
N THR A 136 -21.44 -34.83 15.42
CA THR A 136 -21.61 -36.22 15.00
C THR A 136 -20.50 -36.98 15.68
N LEU A 137 -20.85 -37.56 16.83
CA LEU A 137 -20.21 -38.77 17.33
C LEU A 137 -19.95 -39.68 16.12
N GLN A 138 -18.69 -39.80 15.74
CA GLN A 138 -18.26 -40.91 14.89
C GLN A 138 -18.35 -42.16 15.76
N GLU A 139 -19.55 -42.74 15.85
CA GLU A 139 -19.68 -44.15 16.16
C GLU A 139 -19.01 -44.91 15.01
N THR A 140 -17.74 -45.27 15.19
CA THR A 140 -17.03 -46.19 14.29
C THR A 140 -17.69 -47.56 14.37
N PRO A 141 -18.37 -48.05 13.32
CA PRO A 141 -18.84 -49.42 13.32
C PRO A 141 -17.64 -50.37 13.23
N ASN A 142 -17.57 -51.32 14.14
CA ASN A 142 -16.57 -52.39 14.16
C ASN A 142 -16.91 -53.41 13.06
N ILE A 143 -16.53 -53.10 11.82
CA ILE A 143 -16.76 -53.98 10.65
C ILE A 143 -15.60 -54.96 10.50
N THR A 144 -15.80 -56.19 10.97
CA THR A 144 -14.89 -57.32 10.76
C THR A 144 -15.16 -57.96 9.40
N PHE A 145 -14.30 -57.73 8.42
CA PHE A 145 -14.37 -58.43 7.13
C PHE A 145 -13.67 -59.79 7.23
N SER A 146 -14.47 -60.86 7.29
CA SER A 146 -14.03 -62.25 7.12
C SER A 146 -14.10 -62.62 5.63
N GLY A 147 -13.00 -62.44 4.91
CA GLY A 147 -12.85 -62.94 3.55
C GLY A 147 -12.31 -64.37 3.58
N LYS A 148 -13.17 -65.37 3.36
CA LYS A 148 -12.73 -66.71 2.97
C LYS A 148 -12.40 -66.69 1.47
N ALA A 149 -11.15 -66.97 1.13
CA ALA A 149 -10.77 -67.27 -0.24
C ALA A 149 -11.20 -68.71 -0.57
N GLU A 150 -12.14 -68.85 -1.49
CA GLU A 150 -12.42 -70.13 -2.15
C GLU A 150 -11.70 -70.18 -3.50
N ASN A 151 -11.08 -71.33 -3.72
CA ASN A 151 -10.19 -71.67 -4.82
C ASN A 151 -10.93 -71.78 -6.15
N ALA A 152 -10.26 -71.40 -7.25
CA ALA A 152 -10.44 -71.96 -8.58
C ALA A 152 -9.14 -71.82 -9.38
#